data_AF-A0A0S3UA49-F1
#
_entry.id   AF-A0A0S3UA49-F1
#
_cell.length_a   1.000
_cell.length_b   1.000
_cell.length_c   1.000
_cell.angle_alpha   90.00
_cell.angle_beta   90.00
_cell.angle_gamma   90.00
#
_symmetry.space_group_name_H-M   'P 1'
#
loop_
_entity.id
_entity.type
_entity.pdbx_description
1 polymer ?
#
loop_
_entity_poly.entity_id
_entity_poly.type
_entity_poly.pdbx_seq_one_letter_code
_entity_poly.pdbx_strand_id
1 'polypeptide(L)'
;MNEMPLEQCYALLEVHPESSIADLDTAYSKKVMEKIQQGAKQEKVLLKAAYDRIREEIYRSTPSASPLVEQITKLLQQLDPEPFHVKLQADTIQIFFKTNSKADYADFIYQQLSGLELPEIKSIVIYGMRSTKSVIWKKQFEIDAISEDDCNPYSFKNRYILLLAFPVAICTSVLFQSLGFTRVLLFPFQLWVHEVGHAVVAWFSGRRAIPLPFGWTNVALERSLFVYFGILFLLGLLFYAGWKEKKRSTMIFAVICTILQFVMTWIQSAYHFEMWLSFGGIGGEFYLSALMIAGFYFQLPNYWRWDFWRYPFIIVGANTFWAAFSRWQQIKKGTESIPWGSLLFGDGDAGGDMNQLSEVYNWSDQKIIGTYNALGSTCFIILISLYIFFAIKHRRWIIDRISSKPL
;
A
#
# COMPACT_ATOMS: atom_id res chain seq x y z
N MET A 1 16.56 21.03 -55.62
CA MET A 1 16.98 22.22 -54.85
C MET A 1 18.42 21.99 -54.50
N ASN A 2 19.33 22.85 -54.99
CA ASN A 2 20.76 22.77 -54.69
C ASN A 2 20.96 22.73 -53.17
N GLU A 3 21.82 21.83 -52.67
CA GLU A 3 22.15 21.77 -51.26
C GLU A 3 22.74 23.12 -50.83
N MET A 4 22.04 23.81 -49.93
CA MET A 4 22.51 25.07 -49.36
C MET A 4 23.75 24.76 -48.50
N PRO A 5 24.88 25.46 -48.71
CA PRO A 5 26.06 25.34 -47.86
C PRO A 5 25.71 25.57 -46.39
N LEU A 6 26.31 24.79 -45.49
CA LEU A 6 25.99 24.81 -44.06
C LEU A 6 26.16 26.21 -43.44
N GLU A 7 27.19 26.94 -43.86
CA GLU A 7 27.45 28.33 -43.47
C GLU A 7 26.30 29.27 -43.85
N GLN A 8 25.68 29.06 -45.02
CA GLN A 8 24.52 29.84 -45.45
C GLN A 8 23.30 29.51 -44.59
N CYS A 9 23.13 28.26 -44.14
CA CYS A 9 22.06 27.90 -43.23
C CYS A 9 22.21 28.62 -41.88
N TYR A 10 23.42 28.64 -41.30
CA TYR A 10 23.71 29.36 -40.05
C TYR A 10 23.49 30.86 -40.19
N ALA A 11 23.95 31.46 -41.28
CA ALA A 11 23.73 32.87 -41.57
C ALA A 11 22.23 33.19 -41.74
N LEU A 12 21.46 32.33 -42.40
CA LEU A 12 20.02 32.54 -42.64
C LEU A 12 19.21 32.55 -41.34
N LEU A 13 19.62 31.75 -40.36
CA LEU A 13 18.95 31.67 -39.05
C LEU A 13 19.59 32.61 -38.01
N GLU A 14 20.70 33.26 -38.34
CA GLU A 14 21.50 34.08 -37.42
C GLU A 14 21.95 33.29 -36.17
N VAL A 15 22.38 32.04 -36.37
CA VAL A 15 22.79 31.11 -35.32
C VAL A 15 24.27 30.80 -35.46
N HIS A 16 25.03 30.78 -34.36
CA HIS A 16 26.45 30.42 -34.36
C HIS A 16 26.62 28.90 -34.56
N PRO A 17 27.69 28.41 -35.22
CA PRO A 17 27.94 26.96 -35.40
C PRO A 17 27.97 26.14 -34.10
N GLU A 18 28.27 26.79 -32.96
CA GLU A 18 28.34 26.16 -31.63
C GLU A 18 27.02 26.26 -30.83
N SER A 19 25.94 26.74 -31.45
CA SER A 19 24.68 26.98 -30.72
C SER A 19 23.98 25.68 -30.35
N SER A 20 23.29 25.67 -29.21
CA SER A 20 22.52 24.51 -28.78
C SER A 20 21.28 24.29 -29.66
N ILE A 21 20.70 23.09 -29.62
CA ILE A 21 19.43 22.79 -30.31
C ILE A 21 18.31 23.75 -29.82
N ALA A 22 18.32 24.13 -28.54
CA ALA A 22 17.33 25.05 -28.00
C ALA A 22 17.47 26.47 -28.58
N ASP A 23 18.71 26.92 -28.79
CA ASP A 23 18.99 28.22 -29.42
C ASP A 23 18.57 28.20 -30.89
N LEU A 24 18.83 27.09 -31.59
CA LEU A 24 18.38 26.88 -32.96
C LEU A 24 16.85 26.91 -33.08
N ASP A 25 16.14 26.21 -32.19
CA ASP A 25 14.67 26.18 -32.15
C ASP A 25 14.08 27.58 -31.90
N THR A 26 14.72 28.34 -31.01
CA THR A 26 14.31 29.70 -30.67
C THR A 26 14.53 30.65 -31.85
N ALA A 27 15.71 30.59 -32.48
CA ALA A 27 16.06 31.42 -33.63
C ALA A 27 15.16 31.12 -34.84
N TYR A 28 14.89 29.84 -35.12
CA TYR A 28 13.96 29.42 -36.16
C TYR A 28 12.55 29.96 -35.91
N SER A 29 12.02 29.78 -34.69
CA SER A 29 10.68 30.25 -34.33
C SER A 29 10.55 31.77 -34.49
N LYS A 30 11.58 32.52 -34.05
CA LYS A 30 11.65 33.98 -34.19
C LYS A 30 11.64 34.40 -35.67
N LYS A 31 12.53 33.84 -36.49
CA LYS A 31 12.62 34.17 -37.93
C LYS A 31 11.35 33.81 -38.70
N VAL A 32 10.73 32.66 -38.40
CA VAL A 32 9.46 32.28 -39.03
C VAL A 32 8.36 33.29 -38.70
N MET A 33 8.27 33.78 -37.46
CA MET A 33 7.27 34.77 -37.07
C MET A 33 7.49 36.13 -37.73
N GLU A 34 8.74 36.60 -37.82
CA GLU A 34 9.10 37.83 -38.55
C GLU A 34 8.68 37.75 -40.02
N LYS A 35 8.93 36.62 -40.69
CA LYS A 35 8.57 36.44 -42.11
C LYS A 35 7.07 36.26 -42.34
N ILE A 36 6.34 35.73 -41.36
CA ILE A 36 4.87 35.69 -41.41
C ILE A 36 4.30 37.11 -41.34
N GLN A 37 4.83 37.97 -40.45
CA GLN A 37 4.40 39.37 -40.35
C GLN A 37 4.68 40.16 -41.63
N GLN A 38 5.76 39.82 -42.35
CA GLN A 38 6.13 40.44 -43.62
C GLN A 38 5.39 39.86 -44.84
N GLY A 39 4.54 38.84 -44.67
CA GLY A 39 3.81 38.20 -45.79
C GLY A 39 4.68 37.34 -46.71
N ALA A 40 5.93 37.08 -46.37
CA ALA A 40 6.91 36.38 -47.21
C ALA A 40 6.77 34.84 -47.14
N LYS A 41 5.71 34.29 -47.75
CA LYS A 41 5.41 32.84 -47.69
C LYS A 41 6.51 31.94 -48.28
N GLN A 42 7.24 32.39 -49.30
CA GLN A 42 8.29 31.59 -49.96
C GLN A 42 9.53 31.42 -49.09
N GLU A 43 9.89 32.42 -48.28
CA GLU A 43 11.07 32.38 -47.41
C GLU A 43 10.93 31.38 -46.26
N LYS A 44 9.70 31.04 -45.87
CA LYS A 44 9.43 30.01 -44.87
C LYS A 44 9.96 28.64 -45.29
N VAL A 45 9.93 28.33 -46.59
CA VAL A 45 10.42 27.05 -47.11
C VAL A 45 11.95 26.98 -47.00
N LEU A 46 12.63 28.10 -47.27
CA LEU A 46 14.09 28.20 -47.14
C LEU A 46 14.54 28.13 -45.68
N LEU A 47 13.87 28.87 -44.78
CA LEU A 47 14.15 28.82 -43.34
C LEU A 47 13.97 27.42 -42.77
N LYS A 48 12.94 26.70 -43.22
CA LYS A 48 12.71 25.31 -42.80
C LYS A 48 13.81 24.38 -43.31
N ALA A 49 14.21 24.51 -44.57
CA ALA A 49 15.29 23.70 -45.13
C ALA A 49 16.64 23.96 -44.41
N ALA A 50 16.95 25.22 -44.10
CA ALA A 50 18.13 25.58 -43.32
C ALA A 50 18.09 25.00 -41.90
N TYR A 51 16.94 25.11 -41.22
CA TYR A 51 16.73 24.55 -39.89
C TYR A 51 16.89 23.03 -39.88
N ASP A 52 16.24 22.32 -40.81
CA ASP A 52 16.30 20.87 -40.89
C ASP A 52 17.76 20.40 -41.16
N ARG A 53 18.53 21.13 -41.98
CA ARG A 53 19.94 20.82 -42.29
C ARG A 53 20.90 21.07 -41.12
N ILE A 54 20.80 22.23 -40.45
CA ILE A 54 21.63 22.51 -39.26
C ILE A 54 21.32 21.51 -38.17
N ARG A 55 20.05 21.19 -37.98
CA ARG A 55 19.61 20.21 -36.99
C ARG A 55 20.20 18.83 -37.28
N GLU A 56 20.22 18.38 -38.53
CA GLU A 56 20.91 17.14 -38.93
C GLU A 56 22.41 17.18 -38.61
N GLU A 57 23.09 18.30 -38.87
CA GLU A 57 24.52 18.42 -38.59
C GLU A 57 24.83 18.43 -37.09
N ILE A 58 24.04 19.15 -36.29
CA ILE A 58 24.18 19.14 -34.82
C ILE A 58 23.97 17.70 -34.30
N TYR A 59 23.00 16.97 -34.84
CA TYR A 59 22.81 15.56 -34.49
C TYR A 59 23.98 14.66 -34.90
N ARG A 60 24.63 14.93 -36.03
CA ARG A 60 25.81 14.18 -36.48
C ARG A 60 27.08 14.52 -35.70
N SER A 61 27.23 15.79 -35.28
CA SER A 61 28.42 16.32 -34.62
C SER A 61 28.38 16.22 -33.10
N THR A 62 27.21 15.99 -32.50
CA THR A 62 27.12 15.66 -31.07
C THR A 62 27.87 14.34 -30.84
N PRO A 63 29.01 14.33 -30.12
CA PRO A 63 29.82 13.14 -29.94
C PRO A 63 28.97 12.02 -29.36
N SER A 64 28.95 10.91 -30.09
CA SER A 64 28.59 9.56 -29.70
C SER A 64 27.96 9.48 -28.30
N ALA A 65 26.63 9.48 -28.30
CA ALA A 65 25.76 8.81 -27.35
C ALA A 65 26.45 8.37 -26.05
N SER A 66 26.03 8.96 -24.92
CA SER A 66 26.29 8.40 -23.59
C SER A 66 26.30 6.86 -23.69
N PRO A 67 27.28 6.14 -23.11
CA PRO A 67 27.40 4.68 -23.23
C PRO A 67 26.06 3.96 -22.98
N LEU A 68 25.22 4.55 -22.14
CA LEU A 68 23.87 4.14 -21.82
C LEU A 68 22.89 4.23 -23.02
N VAL A 69 22.93 5.31 -23.80
CA VAL A 69 22.16 5.46 -25.05
C VAL A 69 22.62 4.44 -26.09
N GLU A 70 23.92 4.14 -26.17
CA GLU A 70 24.43 3.11 -27.09
C GLU A 70 23.97 1.71 -26.67
N GLN A 71 24.04 1.37 -25.38
CA GLN A 71 23.52 0.10 -24.83
C GLN A 71 22.03 -0.07 -25.11
N ILE A 72 21.23 0.97 -24.87
CA ILE A 72 19.79 0.96 -25.15
C ILE A 72 19.53 0.82 -26.65
N THR A 73 20.29 1.53 -27.48
CA THR A 73 20.14 1.45 -28.93
C THR A 73 20.46 0.05 -29.44
N LYS A 74 21.51 -0.61 -28.91
CA LYS A 74 21.85 -2.00 -29.24
C LYS A 74 20.76 -2.97 -28.80
N LEU A 75 20.24 -2.83 -27.58
CA LEU A 75 19.13 -3.66 -27.10
C LEU A 75 17.88 -3.48 -27.99
N LEU A 76 17.53 -2.24 -28.31
CA LEU A 76 16.39 -1.95 -29.17
C LEU A 76 16.61 -2.49 -30.59
N GLN A 77 17.80 -2.37 -31.17
CA GLN A 77 18.11 -2.96 -32.49
C GLN A 77 17.93 -4.49 -32.51
N GLN A 78 18.21 -5.20 -31.42
CA GLN A 78 18.00 -6.64 -31.32
C GLN A 78 16.51 -7.05 -31.33
N LEU A 79 15.61 -6.14 -30.97
CA LEU A 79 14.16 -6.38 -30.94
C LEU A 79 13.50 -6.15 -32.31
N ASP A 80 14.28 -5.80 -33.35
CA ASP A 80 13.84 -5.40 -34.70
C ASP A 80 12.64 -4.43 -34.75
N PRO A 81 12.66 -3.32 -33.97
CA PRO A 81 11.57 -2.36 -33.96
C PRO A 81 11.54 -1.54 -35.25
N GLU A 82 10.35 -1.00 -35.56
CA GLU A 82 10.20 0.13 -36.47
C GLU A 82 11.22 1.25 -36.15
N PRO A 83 11.59 2.11 -37.12
CA PRO A 83 12.60 3.14 -36.92
C PRO A 83 12.35 3.96 -35.65
N PHE A 84 13.37 4.00 -34.79
CA PHE A 84 13.29 4.60 -33.47
C PHE A 84 14.39 5.63 -33.25
N HIS A 85 14.17 6.50 -32.27
CA HIS A 85 15.16 7.47 -31.81
C HIS A 85 15.20 7.48 -30.29
N VAL A 86 16.40 7.41 -29.72
CA VAL A 86 16.62 7.50 -28.27
C VAL A 86 17.28 8.83 -27.96
N LYS A 87 16.69 9.57 -27.03
CA LYS A 87 17.22 10.84 -26.54
C LYS A 87 17.33 10.78 -25.02
N LEU A 88 18.52 11.05 -24.50
CA LEU A 88 18.70 11.26 -23.07
C LEU A 88 18.48 12.74 -22.76
N GLN A 89 17.58 13.05 -21.83
CA GLN A 89 17.33 14.40 -21.36
C GLN A 89 17.37 14.43 -19.83
N ALA A 90 18.47 14.95 -19.27
CA ALA A 90 18.76 14.90 -17.84
C ALA A 90 18.70 13.45 -17.31
N ASP A 91 17.79 13.16 -16.39
CA ASP A 91 17.56 11.84 -15.77
C ASP A 91 16.42 11.06 -16.45
N THR A 92 16.02 11.48 -17.64
CA THR A 92 14.90 10.89 -18.37
C THR A 92 15.33 10.40 -19.75
N ILE A 93 15.12 9.12 -20.03
CA ILE A 93 15.29 8.55 -21.37
C ILE A 93 13.99 8.74 -22.14
N GLN A 94 14.07 9.36 -23.31
CA GLN A 94 12.96 9.50 -24.24
C GLN A 94 13.18 8.59 -25.44
N ILE A 95 12.25 7.68 -25.70
CA ILE A 95 12.31 6.75 -26.82
C ILE A 95 11.14 7.06 -27.73
N PHE A 96 11.44 7.37 -28.99
CA PHE A 96 10.46 7.70 -30.01
C PHE A 96 10.39 6.55 -31.00
N PHE A 97 9.24 5.89 -31.08
CA PHE A 97 8.96 4.87 -32.09
C PHE A 97 8.08 5.46 -33.17
N LYS A 98 8.46 5.33 -34.43
CA LYS A 98 7.47 5.47 -35.50
C LYS A 98 6.61 4.22 -35.46
N THR A 99 5.30 4.35 -35.23
CA THR A 99 4.41 3.19 -35.26
C THR A 99 2.94 3.60 -35.40
N ASN A 100 2.15 2.72 -36.00
CA ASN A 100 0.68 2.80 -35.97
C ASN A 100 0.06 1.94 -34.86
N SER A 101 0.89 1.24 -34.08
CA SER A 101 0.46 0.31 -33.03
C SER A 101 -0.10 1.01 -31.78
N LYS A 102 -0.83 0.24 -30.97
CA LYS A 102 -1.38 0.67 -29.68
C LYS A 102 -0.27 0.87 -28.63
N ALA A 103 -0.63 1.56 -27.54
CA ALA A 103 0.27 1.87 -26.43
C ALA A 103 0.84 0.63 -25.70
N ASP A 104 0.28 -0.56 -25.93
CA ASP A 104 0.72 -1.82 -25.31
C ASP A 104 2.17 -2.19 -25.72
N TYR A 105 2.64 -1.75 -26.89
CA TYR A 105 4.02 -1.96 -27.32
C TYR A 105 5.03 -1.24 -26.40
N ALA A 106 4.62 -0.14 -25.77
CA ALA A 106 5.47 0.56 -24.81
C ALA A 106 5.77 -0.28 -23.56
N ASP A 107 4.82 -1.10 -23.11
CA ASP A 107 5.02 -1.97 -21.93
C ASP A 107 6.05 -3.06 -22.21
N PHE A 108 6.00 -3.65 -23.41
CA PHE A 108 6.99 -4.63 -23.85
C PHE A 108 8.41 -4.03 -23.88
N ILE A 109 8.56 -2.84 -24.48
CA ILE A 109 9.86 -2.15 -24.53
C ILE A 109 10.36 -1.80 -23.12
N TYR A 110 9.47 -1.28 -22.26
CA TYR A 110 9.83 -0.98 -20.87
C TYR A 110 10.31 -2.22 -20.12
N GLN A 111 9.65 -3.37 -20.30
CA GLN A 111 10.07 -4.63 -19.69
C GLN A 111 11.49 -5.03 -20.09
N GLN A 112 11.84 -4.91 -21.38
CA GLN A 112 13.21 -5.19 -21.86
C GLN A 112 14.23 -4.21 -21.27
N LEU A 113 13.88 -2.92 -21.18
CA LEU A 113 14.76 -1.89 -20.62
C LEU A 113 14.94 -2.03 -19.11
N SER A 114 13.93 -2.52 -18.39
CA SER A 114 14.01 -2.74 -16.93
C SER A 114 14.98 -3.85 -16.51
N GLY A 115 15.45 -4.66 -17.47
CA GLY A 115 16.51 -5.63 -17.27
C GLY A 115 17.92 -5.02 -17.34
N LEU A 116 18.06 -3.80 -17.86
CA LEU A 116 19.33 -3.07 -17.85
C LEU A 116 19.49 -2.35 -16.52
N GLU A 117 20.67 -2.45 -15.91
CA GLU A 117 21.06 -1.56 -14.82
C GLU A 117 21.29 -0.17 -15.42
N LEU A 118 20.33 0.72 -15.24
CA LEU A 118 20.37 2.11 -15.70
C LEU A 118 20.62 3.04 -14.51
N PRO A 119 21.85 3.10 -13.96
CA PRO A 119 22.16 4.04 -12.90
C PRO A 119 21.88 5.46 -13.39
N GLU A 120 21.35 6.30 -12.50
CA GLU A 120 21.05 7.74 -12.72
C GLU A 120 19.76 8.07 -13.51
N ILE A 121 19.11 7.11 -14.16
CA ILE A 121 17.85 7.36 -14.87
C ILE A 121 16.66 7.17 -13.94
N LYS A 122 15.84 8.22 -13.78
CA LYS A 122 14.62 8.19 -12.96
C LYS A 122 13.38 7.80 -13.77
N SER A 123 13.34 8.12 -15.05
CA SER A 123 12.17 7.79 -15.87
C SER A 123 12.49 7.47 -17.33
N ILE A 124 11.68 6.60 -17.92
CA ILE A 124 11.66 6.32 -19.36
C ILE A 124 10.33 6.82 -19.89
N VAL A 125 10.37 7.66 -20.91
CA VAL A 125 9.20 8.13 -21.63
C VAL A 125 9.23 7.55 -23.03
N ILE A 126 8.22 6.76 -23.36
CA ILE A 126 8.07 6.15 -24.68
C ILE A 126 6.97 6.87 -25.44
N TYR A 127 7.30 7.34 -26.64
CA TYR A 127 6.41 8.04 -27.55
C TYR A 127 6.12 7.18 -28.78
N GLY A 128 4.84 6.96 -29.08
CA GLY A 128 4.40 6.42 -30.35
C GLY A 128 4.12 7.56 -31.33
N MET A 129 4.83 7.59 -32.45
CA MET A 129 4.83 8.68 -33.42
C MET A 129 4.22 8.20 -34.75
N ARG A 130 3.21 8.90 -35.26
CA ARG A 130 2.72 8.66 -36.65
C ARG A 130 3.69 9.22 -37.69
N SER A 131 4.33 10.33 -37.34
CA SER A 131 5.31 11.05 -38.16
C SER A 131 6.32 11.70 -37.22
N THR A 132 7.39 12.29 -37.76
CA THR A 132 8.39 13.02 -36.95
C THR A 132 7.81 14.17 -36.12
N LYS A 133 6.57 14.61 -36.38
CA LYS A 133 5.93 15.76 -35.71
C LYS A 133 4.65 15.44 -34.95
N SER A 134 4.16 14.20 -35.01
CA SER A 134 2.84 13.85 -34.45
C SER A 134 2.91 12.65 -33.52
N VAL A 135 2.72 12.91 -32.22
CA VAL A 135 2.60 11.90 -31.16
C VAL A 135 1.18 11.33 -31.18
N ILE A 136 1.05 10.00 -31.30
CA ILE A 136 -0.22 9.28 -31.16
C ILE A 136 -0.48 8.98 -29.69
N TRP A 137 0.55 8.54 -28.96
CA TRP A 137 0.48 8.21 -27.54
C TRP A 137 1.82 8.47 -26.85
N LYS A 138 1.77 8.70 -25.54
CA LYS A 138 2.91 8.90 -24.65
C LYS A 138 2.69 8.04 -23.42
N LYS A 139 3.68 7.21 -23.07
CA LYS A 139 3.68 6.44 -21.82
C LYS A 139 4.96 6.72 -21.05
N GLN A 140 4.81 7.06 -19.78
CA GLN A 140 5.93 7.37 -18.89
C GLN A 140 6.02 6.28 -17.84
N PHE A 141 7.23 5.78 -17.66
CA PHE A 141 7.60 4.76 -16.70
C PHE A 141 8.63 5.35 -15.76
N GLU A 142 8.46 5.19 -14.46
CA GLU A 142 9.46 5.55 -13.48
C GLU A 142 10.35 4.32 -13.26
N ILE A 143 11.63 4.42 -13.59
CA ILE A 143 12.59 3.35 -13.30
C ILE A 143 12.88 3.47 -11.82
N ASP A 144 12.31 2.57 -11.01
CA ASP A 144 12.78 2.05 -9.72
C ASP A 144 13.66 2.97 -8.86
N ALA A 145 13.37 4.27 -8.81
CA ALA A 145 13.93 5.12 -7.80
C ALA A 145 13.32 4.64 -6.49
N ILE A 146 14.17 4.27 -5.54
CA ILE A 146 13.78 4.16 -4.14
C ILE A 146 13.05 5.46 -3.84
N SER A 147 11.73 5.38 -3.63
CA SER A 147 10.95 6.57 -3.35
C SER A 147 11.41 7.12 -2.00
N GLU A 148 11.28 8.43 -1.79
CA GLU A 148 11.42 9.01 -0.45
C GLU A 148 10.54 8.26 0.58
N ASP A 149 9.38 7.77 0.13
CA ASP A 149 8.49 6.92 0.92
C ASP A 149 9.08 5.55 1.28
N ASP A 150 9.97 4.97 0.46
CA ASP A 150 10.62 3.69 0.76
C ASP A 150 11.77 3.85 1.76
N CYS A 151 12.37 5.04 1.83
CA CYS A 151 13.35 5.40 2.85
C CYS A 151 12.70 5.76 4.20
N ASN A 152 11.44 6.22 4.18
CA ASN A 152 10.71 6.57 5.39
C ASN A 152 9.98 5.34 5.95
N PRO A 153 10.41 4.80 7.12
CA PRO A 153 9.73 3.64 7.68
C PRO A 153 8.27 3.94 8.05
N TYR A 154 7.99 5.16 8.51
CA TYR A 154 6.65 5.56 8.94
C TYR A 154 5.67 5.81 7.78
N SER A 155 6.14 5.78 6.52
CA SER A 155 5.25 5.98 5.37
C SER A 155 4.28 4.80 5.18
N PHE A 156 3.01 5.12 4.90
CA PHE A 156 2.00 4.16 4.43
C PHE A 156 2.17 3.80 2.95
N LYS A 157 3.21 4.30 2.30
CA LYS A 157 3.57 3.96 0.93
C LYS A 157 4.87 3.14 0.84
N ASN A 158 5.56 2.94 1.96
CA ASN A 158 6.78 2.15 2.01
C ASN A 158 6.50 0.71 1.58
N ARG A 159 6.98 0.35 0.38
CA ARG A 159 6.59 -0.89 -0.29
C ARG A 159 7.13 -2.12 0.44
N TYR A 160 8.36 -2.03 0.92
CA TYR A 160 9.05 -3.12 1.62
C TYR A 160 8.41 -3.40 2.98
N ILE A 161 8.12 -2.36 3.74
CA ILE A 161 7.52 -2.52 5.06
C ILE A 161 6.12 -3.12 4.96
N LEU A 162 5.29 -2.64 4.04
CA LEU A 162 3.95 -3.21 3.87
C LEU A 162 3.99 -4.69 3.44
N LEU A 163 4.95 -5.05 2.58
CA LEU A 163 5.13 -6.44 2.13
C LEU A 163 5.66 -7.35 3.23
N LEU A 164 6.60 -6.87 4.06
CA LEU A 164 7.28 -7.70 5.05
C LEU A 164 6.60 -7.72 6.42
N ALA A 165 5.82 -6.69 6.76
CA ALA A 165 5.26 -6.52 8.11
C ALA A 165 4.48 -7.75 8.59
N PHE A 166 3.51 -8.24 7.81
CA PHE A 166 2.70 -9.39 8.22
C PHE A 166 3.49 -10.71 8.30
N PRO A 167 4.23 -11.13 7.25
CA PRO A 167 5.05 -12.35 7.33
C PRO A 167 6.06 -12.31 8.49
N VAL A 168 6.78 -11.20 8.64
CA VAL A 168 7.76 -11.05 9.72
C VAL A 168 7.07 -11.11 11.09
N ALA A 169 5.97 -10.39 11.29
CA ALA A 169 5.26 -10.39 12.57
C ALA A 169 4.75 -11.80 12.96
N ILE A 170 4.19 -12.56 12.02
CA ILE A 170 3.73 -13.94 12.27
C ILE A 170 4.92 -14.87 12.51
N CYS A 171 5.97 -14.82 11.69
CA CYS A 171 7.17 -15.66 11.89
C CYS A 171 7.84 -15.37 13.24
N THR A 172 7.95 -14.11 13.63
CA THR A 172 8.47 -13.73 14.95
C THR A 172 7.57 -14.24 16.08
N SER A 173 6.25 -14.18 15.91
CA SER A 173 5.30 -14.71 16.90
C SER A 173 5.42 -16.23 17.08
N VAL A 174 5.56 -16.97 15.97
CA VAL A 174 5.84 -18.41 15.97
C VAL A 174 7.15 -18.71 16.70
N LEU A 175 8.21 -17.96 16.38
CA LEU A 175 9.53 -18.12 17.01
C LEU A 175 9.47 -17.85 18.52
N PHE A 176 8.86 -16.74 18.94
CA PHE A 176 8.72 -16.38 20.35
C PHE A 176 7.92 -17.40 21.14
N GLN A 177 6.85 -17.95 20.55
CA GLN A 177 6.08 -19.00 21.20
C GLN A 177 6.89 -20.29 21.32
N SER A 178 7.63 -20.66 20.28
CA SER A 178 8.45 -21.88 20.25
C SER A 178 9.60 -21.84 21.26
N LEU A 179 10.16 -20.65 21.51
CA LEU A 179 11.22 -20.41 22.49
C LEU A 179 10.69 -20.18 23.92
N GLY A 180 9.37 -20.12 24.10
CA GLY A 180 8.73 -19.84 25.39
C GLY A 180 8.77 -18.37 25.83
N PHE A 181 9.33 -17.46 25.03
CA PHE A 181 9.40 -16.02 25.35
C PHE A 181 8.03 -15.36 25.47
N THR A 182 7.03 -15.85 24.74
CA THR A 182 5.67 -15.32 24.81
C THR A 182 5.12 -15.35 26.23
N ARG A 183 5.39 -16.42 27.00
CA ARG A 183 4.88 -16.57 28.37
C ARG A 183 5.48 -15.58 29.35
N VAL A 184 6.71 -15.13 29.13
CA VAL A 184 7.43 -14.24 30.06
C VAL A 184 7.23 -12.77 29.68
N LEU A 185 7.37 -12.45 28.39
CA LEU A 185 7.45 -11.05 27.95
C LEU A 185 6.11 -10.52 27.44
N LEU A 186 5.32 -11.36 26.77
CA LEU A 186 4.13 -10.91 26.04
C LEU A 186 2.81 -11.33 26.67
N PHE A 187 2.85 -12.22 27.66
CA PHE A 187 1.69 -12.66 28.40
C PHE A 187 0.89 -11.51 29.03
N PRO A 188 1.50 -10.47 29.65
CA PRO A 188 0.72 -9.34 30.18
C PRO A 188 -0.06 -8.59 29.10
N PHE A 189 0.49 -8.50 27.88
CA PHE A 189 -0.18 -7.85 26.76
C PHE A 189 -1.31 -8.71 26.20
N GLN A 190 -1.11 -10.04 26.10
CA GLN A 190 -2.18 -10.96 25.71
C GLN A 190 -3.33 -10.90 26.72
N LEU A 191 -3.01 -10.94 28.01
CA LEU A 191 -3.99 -10.82 29.08
C LEU A 191 -4.73 -9.48 28.99
N TRP A 192 -4.01 -8.39 28.76
CA TRP A 192 -4.65 -7.09 28.59
C TRP A 192 -5.58 -7.05 27.36
N VAL A 193 -5.21 -7.66 26.24
CA VAL A 193 -6.09 -7.77 25.06
C VAL A 193 -7.33 -8.61 25.37
N HIS A 194 -7.19 -9.68 26.15
CA HIS A 194 -8.31 -10.48 26.64
C HIS A 194 -9.29 -9.63 27.47
N GLU A 195 -8.78 -8.89 28.46
CA GLU A 195 -9.59 -7.99 29.28
C GLU A 195 -10.25 -6.87 28.47
N VAL A 196 -9.52 -6.29 27.50
CA VAL A 196 -10.09 -5.32 26.55
C VAL A 196 -11.21 -5.97 25.73
N GLY A 197 -11.13 -7.27 25.43
CA GLY A 197 -12.20 -8.05 24.80
C GLY A 197 -13.51 -7.99 25.57
N HIS A 198 -13.49 -8.22 26.89
CA HIS A 198 -14.65 -8.02 27.76
C HIS A 198 -15.12 -6.55 27.73
N ALA A 199 -14.19 -5.61 27.87
CA ALA A 199 -14.49 -4.20 27.94
C ALA A 199 -15.15 -3.67 26.66
N VAL A 200 -14.74 -4.15 25.47
CA VAL A 200 -15.36 -3.77 24.20
C VAL A 200 -16.82 -4.23 24.15
N VAL A 201 -17.13 -5.45 24.57
CA VAL A 201 -18.52 -5.92 24.65
C VAL A 201 -19.36 -5.05 25.59
N ALA A 202 -18.79 -4.69 26.75
CA ALA A 202 -19.44 -3.81 27.71
C ALA A 202 -19.66 -2.38 27.17
N TRP A 203 -18.64 -1.75 26.61
CA TRP A 203 -18.72 -0.39 26.06
C TRP A 203 -19.71 -0.30 24.91
N PHE A 204 -19.71 -1.26 23.98
CA PHE A 204 -20.67 -1.31 22.87
C PHE A 204 -22.09 -1.61 23.33
N SER A 205 -22.26 -2.22 24.50
CA SER A 205 -23.55 -2.41 25.15
C SER A 205 -23.95 -1.26 26.08
N GLY A 206 -23.18 -0.16 26.08
CA GLY A 206 -23.45 1.04 26.88
C GLY A 206 -23.15 0.90 28.37
N ARG A 207 -22.28 -0.03 28.77
CA ARG A 207 -21.93 -0.31 30.18
C ARG A 207 -20.52 0.14 30.51
N ARG A 208 -20.31 0.54 31.76
CA ARG A 208 -18.98 0.94 32.24
C ARG A 208 -18.11 -0.30 32.34
N ALA A 209 -16.92 -0.23 31.76
CA ALA A 209 -15.90 -1.27 31.91
C ALA A 209 -14.52 -0.65 32.02
N ILE A 210 -13.68 -1.26 32.86
CA ILE A 210 -12.27 -0.89 33.02
C ILE A 210 -11.44 -2.18 32.89
N PRO A 211 -10.75 -2.38 31.75
CA PRO A 211 -9.86 -3.53 31.57
C PRO A 211 -8.54 -3.28 32.30
N LEU A 212 -8.23 -4.11 33.30
CA LEU A 212 -7.01 -4.00 34.09
C LEU A 212 -5.95 -4.98 33.58
N PRO A 213 -4.67 -4.59 33.50
CA PRO A 213 -3.61 -5.40 32.88
C PRO A 213 -3.18 -6.64 33.69
N PHE A 214 -3.94 -7.02 34.71
CA PHE A 214 -3.67 -8.16 35.61
C PHE A 214 -4.77 -9.23 35.56
N GLY A 215 -5.57 -9.25 34.49
CA GLY A 215 -6.55 -10.32 34.25
C GLY A 215 -7.88 -10.09 34.95
N TRP A 216 -8.30 -8.82 34.99
CA TRP A 216 -9.58 -8.44 35.58
C TRP A 216 -10.22 -7.28 34.83
N THR A 217 -11.49 -7.44 34.46
CA THR A 217 -12.29 -6.34 33.91
C THR A 217 -13.44 -6.04 34.86
N ASN A 218 -13.43 -4.85 35.46
CA ASN A 218 -14.57 -4.40 36.24
C ASN A 218 -15.67 -3.93 35.30
N VAL A 219 -16.83 -4.59 35.29
CA VAL A 219 -17.96 -4.28 34.43
C VAL A 219 -19.19 -3.96 35.27
N ALA A 220 -19.83 -2.82 34.99
CA ALA A 220 -21.13 -2.49 35.58
C ALA A 220 -22.27 -3.23 34.85
N LEU A 221 -23.17 -3.83 35.61
CA LEU A 221 -24.34 -4.53 35.05
C LEU A 221 -25.37 -3.58 34.44
N GLU A 222 -25.48 -2.38 35.00
CA GLU A 222 -26.41 -1.34 34.53
C GLU A 222 -25.86 -0.57 33.33
N ARG A 223 -26.75 -0.24 32.39
CA ARG A 223 -26.45 0.64 31.27
C ARG A 223 -26.21 2.06 31.77
N SER A 224 -25.23 2.74 31.19
CA SER A 224 -24.85 4.11 31.50
C SER A 224 -24.95 4.94 30.23
N LEU A 225 -25.93 5.86 30.16
CA LEU A 225 -26.09 6.79 29.04
C LEU A 225 -24.80 7.58 28.77
N PHE A 226 -24.05 7.90 29.82
CA PHE A 226 -22.73 8.53 29.69
C PHE A 226 -21.75 7.70 28.84
N VAL A 227 -21.72 6.38 29.01
CA VAL A 227 -20.84 5.51 28.21
C VAL A 227 -21.34 5.42 26.78
N TYR A 228 -22.65 5.19 26.60
CA TYR A 228 -23.25 5.13 25.26
C TYR A 228 -22.97 6.41 24.45
N PHE A 229 -23.31 7.58 24.98
CA PHE A 229 -23.06 8.84 24.30
C PHE A 229 -21.56 9.17 24.21
N GLY A 230 -20.76 8.73 25.19
CA GLY A 230 -19.30 8.87 25.15
C GLY A 230 -18.67 8.12 23.98
N ILE A 231 -19.00 6.84 23.78
CA ILE A 231 -18.50 6.06 22.65
C ILE A 231 -19.05 6.62 21.33
N LEU A 232 -20.33 7.00 21.29
CA LEU A 232 -20.93 7.59 20.09
C LEU A 232 -20.23 8.92 19.71
N PHE A 233 -19.88 9.73 20.71
CA PHE A 233 -19.11 10.95 20.50
C PHE A 233 -17.71 10.66 19.96
N LEU A 234 -16.99 9.68 20.51
CA LEU A 234 -15.68 9.26 20.00
C LEU A 234 -15.75 8.73 18.57
N LEU A 235 -16.77 7.93 18.24
CA LEU A 235 -17.01 7.46 16.87
C LEU A 235 -17.38 8.61 15.93
N GLY A 236 -18.17 9.58 16.40
CA GLY A 236 -18.48 10.80 15.68
C GLY A 236 -17.23 11.63 15.38
N LEU A 237 -16.32 11.77 16.36
CA LEU A 237 -15.01 12.42 16.18
C LEU A 237 -14.14 11.65 15.18
N LEU A 238 -14.12 10.31 15.26
CA LEU A 238 -13.38 9.46 14.33
C LEU A 238 -13.90 9.63 12.89
N PHE A 239 -15.22 9.63 12.71
CA PHE A 239 -15.88 9.87 11.43
C PHE A 239 -15.55 11.27 10.90
N TYR A 240 -15.68 12.29 11.74
CA TYR A 240 -15.39 13.68 11.38
C TYR A 240 -13.92 13.88 10.98
N ALA A 241 -12.98 13.32 11.74
CA ALA A 241 -11.56 13.35 11.41
C ALA A 241 -11.28 12.61 10.09
N GLY A 242 -11.88 11.43 9.89
CA GLY A 242 -11.81 10.68 8.65
C GLY A 242 -12.37 11.47 7.46
N TRP A 243 -13.47 12.20 7.64
CA TRP A 243 -14.07 13.05 6.60
C TRP A 243 -13.16 14.23 6.25
N LYS A 244 -12.65 14.97 7.25
CA LYS A 244 -11.73 16.10 7.06
C LYS A 244 -10.46 15.69 6.31
N GLU A 245 -9.93 14.51 6.60
CA GLU A 245 -8.72 13.96 5.98
C GLU A 245 -8.99 13.05 4.76
N LYS A 246 -10.24 12.96 4.31
CA LYS A 246 -10.70 12.14 3.17
C LYS A 246 -10.34 10.65 3.29
N LYS A 247 -10.27 10.10 4.51
CA LYS A 247 -9.99 8.70 4.82
C LYS A 247 -11.29 7.88 4.86
N ARG A 248 -11.73 7.40 3.69
CA ARG A 248 -13.00 6.65 3.53
C ARG A 248 -13.08 5.39 4.41
N SER A 249 -11.98 4.65 4.57
CA SER A 249 -11.95 3.45 5.41
C SER A 249 -12.28 3.74 6.86
N THR A 250 -11.72 4.82 7.42
CA THR A 250 -12.00 5.28 8.79
C THR A 250 -13.46 5.68 8.98
N MET A 251 -14.04 6.37 7.99
CA MET A 251 -15.46 6.74 8.02
C MET A 251 -16.37 5.50 8.02
N ILE A 252 -16.11 4.54 7.13
CA ILE A 252 -16.89 3.29 7.05
C ILE A 252 -16.79 2.51 8.37
N PHE A 253 -15.58 2.40 8.93
CA PHE A 253 -15.36 1.74 10.22
C PHE A 253 -16.17 2.40 11.35
N ALA A 254 -16.15 3.72 11.45
CA ALA A 254 -16.92 4.46 12.46
C ALA A 254 -18.43 4.21 12.34
N VAL A 255 -18.96 4.17 11.11
CA VAL A 255 -20.39 3.87 10.86
C VAL A 255 -20.74 2.45 11.26
N ILE A 256 -19.93 1.46 10.88
CA ILE A 256 -20.14 0.05 11.26
C ILE A 256 -20.14 -0.09 12.79
N CYS A 257 -19.16 0.51 13.48
CA CYS A 257 -19.10 0.49 14.94
C CYS A 257 -20.31 1.20 15.59
N THR A 258 -20.80 2.28 15.01
CA THR A 258 -21.98 3.00 15.52
C THR A 258 -23.23 2.13 15.43
N ILE A 259 -23.43 1.44 14.29
CA ILE A 259 -24.55 0.50 14.11
C ILE A 259 -24.42 -0.65 15.11
N LEU A 260 -23.22 -1.23 15.24
CA LEU A 260 -22.96 -2.33 16.17
C LEU A 260 -23.26 -1.90 17.61
N GLN A 261 -22.81 -0.72 18.03
CA GLN A 261 -23.10 -0.17 19.36
C GLN A 261 -24.60 0.00 19.58
N PHE A 262 -25.34 0.52 18.58
CA PHE A 262 -26.79 0.66 18.68
C PHE A 262 -27.48 -0.70 18.89
N VAL A 263 -27.11 -1.70 18.11
CA VAL A 263 -27.65 -3.07 18.23
C VAL A 263 -27.34 -3.67 19.60
N MET A 264 -26.08 -3.62 20.03
CA MET A 264 -25.64 -4.19 21.31
C MET A 264 -26.21 -3.46 22.52
N THR A 265 -26.45 -2.15 22.42
CA THR A 265 -27.03 -1.38 23.52
C THR A 265 -28.54 -1.56 23.62
N TRP A 266 -29.29 -1.47 22.52
CA TRP A 266 -30.75 -1.33 22.59
C TRP A 266 -31.52 -2.59 22.22
N ILE A 267 -30.97 -3.43 21.34
CA ILE A 267 -31.66 -4.63 20.83
C ILE A 267 -31.29 -5.86 21.66
N GLN A 268 -30.03 -5.95 22.10
CA GLN A 268 -29.53 -7.10 22.84
C GLN A 268 -30.15 -7.20 24.25
N SER A 269 -30.68 -8.39 24.58
CA SER A 269 -31.16 -8.71 25.92
C SER A 269 -30.02 -8.79 26.95
N ALA A 270 -30.32 -8.67 28.24
CA ALA A 270 -29.35 -8.86 29.32
C ALA A 270 -28.67 -10.23 29.28
N TYR A 271 -29.42 -11.31 29.05
CA TYR A 271 -28.88 -12.68 28.94
C TYR A 271 -27.81 -12.80 27.85
N HIS A 272 -28.12 -12.33 26.64
CA HIS A 272 -27.13 -12.34 25.55
C HIS A 272 -25.95 -11.43 25.84
N PHE A 273 -26.13 -10.32 26.56
CA PHE A 273 -25.01 -9.47 26.95
C PHE A 273 -24.01 -10.19 27.85
N GLU A 274 -24.47 -10.84 28.90
CA GLU A 274 -23.58 -11.57 29.81
C GLU A 274 -22.91 -12.76 29.10
N MET A 275 -23.64 -13.46 28.22
CA MET A 275 -23.04 -14.50 27.35
C MET A 275 -21.93 -13.92 26.45
N TRP A 276 -22.19 -12.80 25.78
CA TRP A 276 -21.20 -12.14 24.94
C TRP A 276 -20.04 -11.57 25.77
N LEU A 277 -20.28 -11.22 27.03
CA LEU A 277 -19.24 -10.76 27.93
C LEU A 277 -18.26 -11.90 28.22
N SER A 278 -18.75 -13.09 28.62
CA SER A 278 -17.90 -14.29 28.81
C SER A 278 -17.25 -14.77 27.51
N PHE A 279 -17.90 -14.57 26.36
CA PHE A 279 -17.25 -14.82 25.07
C PHE A 279 -16.15 -13.80 24.75
N GLY A 280 -16.31 -12.57 25.24
CA GLY A 280 -15.54 -11.41 24.84
C GLY A 280 -14.06 -11.51 25.15
N GLY A 281 -13.65 -12.24 26.18
CA GLY A 281 -12.25 -12.41 26.56
C GLY A 281 -11.45 -13.08 25.46
N ILE A 282 -11.68 -14.37 25.27
CA ILE A 282 -11.03 -15.16 24.21
C ILE A 282 -11.43 -14.67 22.81
N GLY A 283 -12.70 -14.26 22.63
CA GLY A 283 -13.14 -13.67 21.37
C GLY A 283 -12.29 -12.45 21.00
N GLY A 284 -12.02 -11.59 21.98
CA GLY A 284 -11.18 -10.39 21.85
C GLY A 284 -9.75 -10.72 21.44
N GLU A 285 -9.15 -11.78 22.00
CA GLU A 285 -7.82 -12.26 21.58
C GLU A 285 -7.76 -12.56 20.07
N PHE A 286 -8.87 -12.94 19.44
CA PHE A 286 -8.95 -13.11 17.99
C PHE A 286 -9.26 -11.80 17.26
N TYR A 287 -10.44 -11.20 17.47
CA TYR A 287 -10.89 -10.11 16.61
C TYR A 287 -10.15 -8.80 16.88
N LEU A 288 -9.76 -8.49 18.12
CA LEU A 288 -8.97 -7.28 18.42
C LEU A 288 -7.56 -7.43 17.85
N SER A 289 -6.92 -8.56 18.08
CA SER A 289 -5.58 -8.82 17.54
C SER A 289 -5.58 -8.78 16.01
N ALA A 290 -6.61 -9.33 15.36
CA ALA A 290 -6.78 -9.22 13.92
C ALA A 290 -6.97 -7.76 13.47
N LEU A 291 -7.74 -6.95 14.20
CA LEU A 291 -7.87 -5.51 13.92
C LEU A 291 -6.56 -4.76 14.12
N MET A 292 -5.73 -5.12 15.11
CA MET A 292 -4.41 -4.51 15.34
C MET A 292 -3.46 -4.80 14.15
N ILE A 293 -3.45 -6.05 13.68
CA ILE A 293 -2.65 -6.46 12.50
C ILE A 293 -3.18 -5.78 11.23
N ALA A 294 -4.49 -5.82 11.00
CA ALA A 294 -5.13 -5.18 9.84
C ALA A 294 -4.89 -3.66 9.84
N GLY A 295 -4.98 -3.03 11.02
CA GLY A 295 -4.76 -1.60 11.23
C GLY A 295 -3.39 -1.13 10.75
N PHE A 296 -2.38 -2.01 10.68
CA PHE A 296 -1.07 -1.67 10.12
C PHE A 296 -1.14 -1.15 8.67
N TYR A 297 -2.08 -1.68 7.90
CA TYR A 297 -2.27 -1.35 6.49
C TYR A 297 -3.17 -0.14 6.23
N PHE A 298 -3.93 0.30 7.25
CA PHE A 298 -4.88 1.39 7.11
C PHE A 298 -4.36 2.66 7.77
N GLN A 299 -4.35 3.75 7.00
CA GLN A 299 -3.98 5.06 7.52
C GLN A 299 -5.15 5.65 8.33
N LEU A 300 -4.95 5.81 9.63
CA LEU A 300 -5.84 6.57 10.52
C LEU A 300 -5.55 8.09 10.41
N PRO A 301 -6.43 8.95 10.96
CA PRO A 301 -6.22 10.39 10.97
C PRO A 301 -4.86 10.79 11.57
N ASN A 302 -4.19 11.77 10.95
CA ASN A 302 -2.80 12.12 11.25
C ASN A 302 -2.54 12.52 12.71
N TYR A 303 -3.55 13.09 13.40
CA TYR A 303 -3.45 13.48 14.80
C TYR A 303 -3.07 12.31 15.73
N TRP A 304 -3.45 11.08 15.36
CA TRP A 304 -3.20 9.88 16.16
C TRP A 304 -1.76 9.38 16.07
N ARG A 305 -0.96 9.92 15.15
CA ARG A 305 0.39 9.44 14.85
C ARG A 305 0.44 7.92 14.63
N TRP A 306 -0.58 7.42 13.92
CA TRP A 306 -0.72 5.99 13.64
C TRP A 306 0.40 5.43 12.75
N ASP A 307 1.09 6.32 12.02
CA ASP A 307 2.34 6.05 11.33
C ASP A 307 3.38 5.38 12.24
N PHE A 308 3.46 5.82 13.51
CA PHE A 308 4.31 5.25 14.56
C PHE A 308 3.62 4.13 15.35
N TRP A 309 2.39 4.35 15.84
CA TRP A 309 1.73 3.41 16.75
C TRP A 309 1.37 2.06 16.12
N ARG A 310 1.28 1.96 14.79
CA ARG A 310 1.02 0.68 14.12
C ARG A 310 2.06 -0.39 14.40
N TYR A 311 3.31 -0.03 14.68
CA TYR A 311 4.41 -0.98 14.91
C TYR A 311 4.29 -1.75 16.22
N PRO A 312 4.15 -1.11 17.40
CA PRO A 312 3.89 -1.86 18.62
C PRO A 312 2.57 -2.64 18.54
N PHE A 313 1.55 -2.09 17.87
CA PHE A 313 0.26 -2.77 17.72
C PHE A 313 0.33 -4.05 16.89
N ILE A 314 1.06 -4.07 15.75
CA ILE A 314 1.20 -5.32 14.98
C ILE A 314 1.98 -6.38 15.75
N ILE A 315 2.96 -6.00 16.59
CA ILE A 315 3.72 -6.95 17.42
C ILE A 315 2.80 -7.59 18.47
N VAL A 316 2.07 -6.77 19.24
CA VAL A 316 1.13 -7.28 20.26
C VAL A 316 0.02 -8.11 19.61
N GLY A 317 -0.56 -7.61 18.52
CA GLY A 317 -1.61 -8.30 17.78
C GLY A 317 -1.16 -9.64 17.21
N ALA A 318 -0.01 -9.70 16.52
CA ALA A 318 0.49 -10.94 15.94
C ALA A 318 0.77 -12.02 17.00
N ASN A 319 1.38 -11.63 18.13
CA ASN A 319 1.69 -12.57 19.20
C ASN A 319 0.44 -13.07 19.90
N THR A 320 -0.48 -12.18 20.24
CA THR A 320 -1.76 -12.54 20.89
C THR A 320 -2.58 -13.42 19.97
N PHE A 321 -2.72 -13.04 18.70
CA PHE A 321 -3.46 -13.81 17.70
C PHE A 321 -2.89 -15.21 17.52
N TRP A 322 -1.57 -15.33 17.33
CA TRP A 322 -0.94 -16.61 17.08
C TRP A 322 -0.97 -17.53 18.31
N ALA A 323 -0.78 -16.98 19.52
CA ALA A 323 -0.91 -17.72 20.76
C ALA A 323 -2.33 -18.32 20.93
N ALA A 324 -3.37 -17.49 20.76
CA ALA A 324 -4.76 -17.94 20.81
C ALA A 324 -5.06 -18.96 19.70
N PHE A 325 -4.68 -18.66 18.45
CA PHE A 325 -4.95 -19.51 17.31
C PHE A 325 -4.31 -20.89 17.45
N SER A 326 -3.01 -20.95 17.79
CA SER A 326 -2.28 -22.21 17.95
C SER A 326 -2.83 -23.05 19.11
N ARG A 327 -3.20 -22.43 20.23
CA ARG A 327 -3.83 -23.08 21.38
C ARG A 327 -5.17 -23.71 20.99
N TRP A 328 -6.06 -22.95 20.35
CA TRP A 328 -7.38 -23.47 19.97
C TRP A 328 -7.33 -24.56 18.89
N GLN A 329 -6.32 -24.53 18.01
CA GLN A 329 -6.05 -25.63 17.08
C GLN A 329 -5.55 -26.90 17.81
N GLN A 330 -4.75 -26.75 18.87
CA GLN A 330 -4.30 -27.87 19.71
C GLN A 330 -5.47 -28.47 20.51
N ILE A 331 -6.34 -27.63 21.07
CA ILE A 331 -7.57 -28.07 21.74
C ILE A 331 -8.46 -28.86 20.78
N LYS A 332 -8.65 -28.36 19.55
CA LYS A 332 -9.42 -29.07 18.52
C LYS A 332 -8.83 -30.44 18.16
N LYS A 333 -7.50 -30.57 18.19
CA LYS A 333 -6.78 -31.83 17.95
C LYS A 333 -6.76 -32.75 19.18
N GLY A 334 -7.24 -32.29 20.34
CA GLY A 334 -7.19 -33.03 21.60
C GLY A 334 -5.81 -33.09 22.24
N THR A 335 -4.87 -32.22 21.81
CA THR A 335 -3.51 -32.17 22.38
C THR A 335 -3.40 -31.18 23.54
N GLU A 336 -4.43 -30.37 23.77
CA GLU A 336 -4.53 -29.42 24.88
C GLU A 336 -5.98 -29.40 25.40
N SER A 337 -6.16 -29.08 26.69
CA SER A 337 -7.49 -28.95 27.30
C SER A 337 -8.08 -27.55 27.08
N ILE A 338 -9.40 -27.45 27.14
CA ILE A 338 -10.09 -26.15 27.24
C ILE A 338 -9.57 -25.43 28.50
N PRO A 339 -9.26 -24.12 28.42
CA PRO A 339 -8.90 -23.33 29.60
C PRO A 339 -10.12 -23.14 30.50
N TRP A 340 -10.30 -24.04 31.44
CA TRP A 340 -11.28 -23.90 32.52
C TRP A 340 -10.71 -23.01 33.65
N GLY A 341 -11.59 -22.40 34.43
CA GLY A 341 -11.23 -21.54 35.55
C GLY A 341 -10.87 -20.11 35.16
N SER A 342 -10.41 -19.34 36.16
CA SER A 342 -9.95 -17.97 35.99
C SER A 342 -8.46 -17.85 36.30
N LEU A 343 -7.80 -16.82 35.75
CA LEU A 343 -6.39 -16.57 36.01
C LEU A 343 -6.10 -16.37 37.51
N LEU A 344 -7.01 -15.69 38.22
CA LEU A 344 -6.80 -15.26 39.61
C LEU A 344 -7.17 -16.32 40.63
N PHE A 345 -8.11 -17.22 40.32
CA PHE A 345 -8.65 -18.20 41.26
C PHE A 345 -8.44 -19.66 40.81
N GLY A 346 -7.83 -19.88 39.64
CA GLY A 346 -7.40 -21.18 39.14
C GLY A 346 -8.50 -22.00 38.45
N ASP A 347 -8.13 -23.23 38.05
CA ASP A 347 -8.91 -24.14 37.18
C ASP A 347 -10.29 -24.56 37.75
N GLY A 348 -10.55 -24.30 39.04
CA GLY A 348 -11.80 -24.62 39.73
C GLY A 348 -12.76 -23.45 39.93
N ASP A 349 -12.42 -22.25 39.45
CA ASP A 349 -13.26 -21.07 39.61
C ASP A 349 -14.40 -21.05 38.59
N ALA A 350 -15.64 -21.07 39.09
CA ALA A 350 -16.86 -20.94 38.28
C ALA A 350 -16.94 -19.59 37.55
N GLY A 351 -16.18 -18.59 37.98
CA GLY A 351 -16.09 -17.27 37.32
C GLY A 351 -15.36 -17.24 35.98
N GLY A 352 -14.67 -18.31 35.59
CA GLY A 352 -13.95 -18.39 34.31
C GLY A 352 -14.86 -18.29 33.09
N ASP A 353 -14.37 -17.66 32.01
CA ASP A 353 -15.14 -17.47 30.75
C ASP A 353 -15.75 -18.77 30.21
N MET A 354 -14.97 -19.84 30.18
CA MET A 354 -15.42 -21.12 29.64
C MET A 354 -16.44 -21.79 30.58
N ASN A 355 -16.26 -21.66 31.89
CA ASN A 355 -17.21 -22.14 32.88
C ASN A 355 -18.55 -21.44 32.73
N GLN A 356 -18.55 -20.11 32.57
CA GLN A 356 -19.77 -19.34 32.33
C GLN A 356 -20.48 -19.81 31.05
N LEU A 357 -19.76 -19.92 29.93
CA LEU A 357 -20.35 -20.41 28.68
C LEU A 357 -20.94 -21.82 28.79
N SER A 358 -20.26 -22.72 29.50
CA SER A 358 -20.68 -24.11 29.68
C SER A 358 -21.84 -24.24 30.67
N GLU A 359 -21.65 -23.76 31.89
CA GLU A 359 -22.54 -24.02 33.04
C GLU A 359 -23.78 -23.11 33.04
N VAL A 360 -23.63 -21.84 32.64
CA VAL A 360 -24.75 -20.87 32.65
C VAL A 360 -25.47 -20.84 31.30
N TYR A 361 -24.70 -20.83 30.21
CA TYR A 361 -25.25 -20.69 28.85
C TYR A 361 -25.44 -22.03 28.12
N ASN A 362 -25.13 -23.15 28.77
CA ASN A 362 -25.32 -24.51 28.25
C ASN A 362 -24.59 -24.75 26.92
N TRP A 363 -23.43 -24.12 26.70
CA TRP A 363 -22.60 -24.44 25.54
C TRP A 363 -21.88 -25.76 25.79
N SER A 364 -22.06 -26.72 24.89
CA SER A 364 -21.23 -27.92 24.91
C SER A 364 -19.78 -27.59 24.57
N ASP A 365 -18.84 -28.43 25.04
CA ASP A 365 -17.42 -28.33 24.71
C ASP A 365 -17.18 -28.23 23.20
N GLN A 366 -17.91 -29.03 22.41
CA GLN A 366 -17.81 -28.97 20.95
C GLN A 366 -18.28 -27.63 20.38
N LYS A 367 -19.32 -27.01 20.97
CA LYS A 367 -19.78 -25.68 20.56
C LYS A 367 -18.74 -24.63 20.90
N ILE A 368 -18.12 -24.69 22.09
CA ILE A 368 -17.03 -23.79 22.50
C ILE A 368 -15.85 -23.92 21.52
N ILE A 369 -15.32 -25.14 21.34
CA ILE A 369 -14.19 -25.44 20.46
C ILE A 369 -14.49 -25.00 19.03
N GLY A 370 -15.67 -25.37 18.51
CA GLY A 370 -16.10 -25.05 17.15
C GLY A 370 -16.18 -23.53 16.92
N THR A 371 -16.76 -22.79 17.87
CA THR A 371 -16.96 -21.35 17.76
C THR A 371 -15.63 -20.60 17.74
N TYR A 372 -14.72 -20.86 18.69
CA TYR A 372 -13.43 -20.16 18.74
C TYR A 372 -12.51 -20.56 17.58
N ASN A 373 -12.51 -21.83 17.16
CA ASN A 373 -11.77 -22.23 15.96
C ASN A 373 -12.34 -21.57 14.70
N ALA A 374 -13.66 -21.50 14.55
CA ALA A 374 -14.28 -20.83 13.41
C ALA A 374 -13.96 -19.33 13.38
N LEU A 375 -14.01 -18.65 14.54
CA LEU A 375 -13.63 -17.25 14.67
C LEU A 375 -12.16 -17.04 14.30
N GLY A 376 -11.25 -17.84 14.87
CA GLY A 376 -9.82 -17.76 14.60
C GLY A 376 -9.49 -18.00 13.12
N SER A 377 -10.08 -19.03 12.51
CA SER A 377 -9.92 -19.32 11.07
C SER A 377 -10.47 -18.19 10.20
N THR A 378 -11.63 -17.62 10.54
CA THR A 378 -12.22 -16.50 9.80
C THR A 378 -11.32 -15.27 9.86
N CYS A 379 -10.85 -14.90 11.05
CA CYS A 379 -9.91 -13.80 11.22
C CYS A 379 -8.61 -14.04 10.43
N PHE A 380 -8.06 -15.25 10.46
CA PHE A 380 -6.85 -15.59 9.72
C PHE A 380 -7.04 -15.46 8.20
N ILE A 381 -8.17 -15.94 7.66
CA ILE A 381 -8.51 -15.80 6.23
C ILE A 381 -8.64 -14.33 5.84
N ILE A 382 -9.28 -13.50 6.68
CA ILE A 382 -9.40 -12.05 6.46
C ILE A 382 -8.00 -11.41 6.43
N LEU A 383 -7.13 -11.74 7.38
CA LEU A 383 -5.76 -11.22 7.44
C LEU A 383 -4.94 -11.61 6.21
N ILE A 384 -5.00 -12.87 5.79
CA ILE A 384 -4.33 -13.34 4.56
C ILE A 384 -4.88 -12.59 3.34
N SER A 385 -6.20 -12.42 3.26
CA SER A 385 -6.86 -11.75 2.15
C SER A 385 -6.49 -10.26 2.09
N LEU A 386 -6.42 -9.57 3.24
CA LEU A 386 -5.92 -8.20 3.35
C LEU A 386 -4.45 -8.12 2.95
N TYR A 387 -3.62 -9.01 3.47
CA TYR A 387 -2.20 -9.09 3.11
C TYR A 387 -2.02 -9.27 1.61
N ILE A 388 -2.72 -10.23 0.98
CA ILE A 388 -2.67 -10.47 -0.46
C ILE A 388 -3.18 -9.25 -1.23
N PHE A 389 -4.27 -8.62 -0.80
CA PHE A 389 -4.80 -7.41 -1.44
C PHE A 389 -3.78 -6.28 -1.44
N PHE A 390 -3.16 -5.96 -0.30
CA PHE A 390 -2.14 -4.93 -0.21
C PHE A 390 -0.86 -5.34 -0.94
N ALA A 391 -0.45 -6.59 -0.82
CA ALA A 391 0.68 -7.13 -1.58
C ALA A 391 0.44 -6.92 -3.07
N ILE A 392 -0.71 -7.32 -3.65
CA ILE A 392 -1.04 -7.11 -5.07
C ILE A 392 -1.14 -5.62 -5.42
N LYS A 393 -1.83 -4.82 -4.60
CA LYS A 393 -1.99 -3.38 -4.82
C LYS A 393 -0.63 -2.67 -4.93
N HIS A 394 0.32 -3.05 -4.08
CA HIS A 394 1.68 -2.51 -4.08
C HIS A 394 2.64 -3.28 -5.02
N ARG A 395 2.29 -4.50 -5.44
CA ARG A 395 3.03 -5.37 -6.37
C ARG A 395 2.54 -5.33 -7.82
N ARG A 396 1.53 -4.55 -8.23
CA ARG A 396 1.26 -4.36 -9.67
C ARG A 396 2.56 -4.08 -10.43
N TRP A 397 3.45 -3.31 -9.82
CA TRP A 397 4.82 -3.08 -10.26
C TRP A 397 5.78 -4.31 -10.25
N ILE A 398 5.70 -5.25 -9.29
CA ILE A 398 6.54 -6.49 -9.27
C ILE A 398 6.00 -7.56 -10.23
N ILE A 399 4.68 -7.71 -10.34
CA ILE A 399 4.05 -8.69 -11.23
C ILE A 399 4.33 -8.31 -12.69
N ASP A 400 4.33 -7.01 -13.02
CA ASP A 400 4.78 -6.50 -14.33
C ASP A 400 6.24 -6.86 -14.65
N ARG A 401 7.07 -7.16 -13.64
CA ARG A 401 8.49 -7.56 -13.74
C ARG A 401 8.73 -9.08 -13.72
N ILE A 402 7.81 -9.86 -13.12
CA ILE A 402 7.90 -11.33 -13.07
C ILE A 402 7.20 -11.96 -14.28
N SER A 403 6.05 -11.40 -14.70
CA SER A 403 5.35 -11.80 -15.94
C SER A 403 6.12 -11.46 -17.21
N SER A 404 7.21 -10.69 -17.10
CA SER A 404 8.02 -10.21 -18.20
C SER A 404 9.32 -10.99 -18.40
N LYS A 405 9.59 -12.02 -17.59
CA LYS A 405 10.62 -13.00 -17.95
C LYS A 405 10.00 -13.98 -18.95
N PRO A 406 10.41 -13.98 -20.23
CA PRO A 406 10.10 -15.12 -21.08
C PRO A 406 10.71 -16.37 -20.41
N LEU A 407 9.91 -17.43 -20.32
CA LEU A 407 10.37 -18.78 -20.01
C LEU A 407 11.35 -19.26 -21.08
#